data_AF-A0A961P9A8-F1
#
_entry.id   AF-A0A961P9A8-F1
#
_cell.length_a   1.000
_cell.length_b   1.000
_cell.length_c   1.000
_cell.angle_alpha   90.00
_cell.angle_beta   90.00
_cell.angle_gamma   90.00
#
_symmetry.space_group_name_H-M   'P 1'
#
loop_
_entity.id
_entity.type
_entity.pdbx_description
1 polymer ?
#
loop_
_entity_poly.entity_id
_entity_poly.type
_entity_poly.pdbx_seq_one_letter_code
_entity_poly.pdbx_strand_id
1 'polypeptide(L)'
;MTDWKPKTNAVHGGTRRSQYQEVSEAIFLTQGFVYDSPEQAEARFIETGPDEFIYARYGNPTVRMFEERLALIEGTEDGFATASGMSAVNVTLMAA
;
A
#
# COMPACT_ATOMS: atom_id res chain seq x y z
N MET A 1 -3.41 14.51 4.87
CA MET A 1 -2.52 14.06 5.96
C MET A 1 -3.11 14.48 7.29
N THR A 2 -3.25 13.56 8.24
CA THR A 2 -3.63 13.86 9.62
C THR A 2 -2.44 14.48 10.36
N ASP A 3 -2.64 15.62 11.04
CA ASP A 3 -1.60 16.34 11.81
C ASP A 3 -1.38 15.67 13.20
N TRP A 4 -0.97 14.41 13.17
CA TRP A 4 -0.67 13.63 14.37
C TRP A 4 0.83 13.57 14.62
N LYS A 5 1.22 13.44 15.90
CA LYS A 5 2.62 13.20 16.27
C LYS A 5 3.09 11.84 15.71
N PRO A 6 4.38 11.67 15.37
CA PRO A 6 4.89 10.44 14.78
C PRO A 6 4.55 9.16 15.57
N LYS A 7 4.56 9.23 16.90
CA LYS A 7 4.19 8.08 17.76
C LYS A 7 2.73 7.64 17.60
N THR A 8 1.83 8.58 17.31
CA THR A 8 0.42 8.28 17.04
C THR A 8 0.26 7.72 15.64
N ASN A 9 0.98 8.27 14.64
CA ASN A 9 1.03 7.71 13.29
C ASN A 9 1.55 6.26 13.27
N ALA A 10 2.54 5.94 14.11
CA ALA A 10 3.04 4.58 14.22
C ALA A 10 2.01 3.54 14.70
N VAL A 11 0.97 3.98 15.41
CA VAL A 11 -0.09 3.09 15.91
C VAL A 11 -1.32 3.11 14.99
N HIS A 12 -1.66 4.26 14.41
CA HIS A 12 -2.96 4.45 13.74
C HIS A 12 -2.86 4.85 12.26
N GLY A 13 -1.73 5.41 11.83
CA GLY A 13 -1.54 5.89 10.46
C GLY A 13 -1.60 4.75 9.44
N GLY A 14 -2.13 5.04 8.25
CA GLY A 14 -2.19 4.08 7.14
C GLY A 14 -3.12 2.88 7.37
N THR A 15 -3.95 2.88 8.41
CA THR A 15 -4.85 1.74 8.71
C THR A 15 -5.97 1.65 7.67
N ARG A 16 -6.14 0.47 7.06
CA ARG A 16 -7.22 0.16 6.10
C ARG A 16 -8.07 -0.98 6.64
N ARG A 17 -9.17 -0.64 7.30
CA ARG A 17 -10.10 -1.65 7.83
C ARG A 17 -10.90 -2.29 6.72
N SER A 18 -11.04 -3.61 6.79
CA SER A 18 -11.94 -4.34 5.92
C SER A 18 -13.41 -4.05 6.25
N GLN A 19 -14.31 -4.67 5.48
CA GLN A 19 -15.74 -4.66 5.74
C GLN A 19 -16.14 -5.19 7.12
N TYR A 20 -15.24 -5.90 7.82
CA TYR A 20 -15.51 -6.51 9.13
C TYR A 20 -15.14 -5.64 10.34
N GLN A 21 -14.59 -4.44 10.12
CA GLN A 21 -14.28 -3.46 11.17
C GLN A 21 -13.34 -3.99 12.27
N GLU A 22 -12.40 -4.84 11.90
CA GLU A 22 -11.34 -5.31 12.78
C GLU A 22 -10.47 -4.15 13.32
N VAL A 23 -9.91 -4.34 14.52
CA VAL A 23 -9.00 -3.36 15.13
C VAL A 23 -7.59 -3.54 14.60
N SER A 24 -7.11 -4.80 14.57
CA SER A 24 -5.80 -5.16 14.04
C SER A 24 -5.80 -5.20 12.52
N GLU A 25 -4.66 -4.94 11.90
CA GLU A 25 -4.52 -4.96 10.45
C GLU A 25 -4.75 -6.36 9.88
N ALA A 26 -5.64 -6.45 8.88
CA ALA A 26 -5.86 -7.68 8.15
C ALA A 26 -4.65 -8.06 7.27
N ILE A 27 -4.41 -9.36 7.11
CA ILE A 27 -3.35 -9.90 6.25
C ILE A 27 -3.99 -10.48 4.99
N PHE A 28 -3.73 -9.86 3.85
CA PHE A 28 -4.22 -10.28 2.53
C PHE A 28 -3.19 -11.18 1.83
N LEU A 29 -3.18 -12.47 2.17
CA LEU A 29 -2.32 -13.49 1.57
C LEU A 29 -2.85 -13.96 0.20
N THR A 30 -2.78 -13.06 -0.79
CA THR A 30 -3.15 -13.34 -2.18
C THR A 30 -2.18 -12.66 -3.14
N GLN A 31 -1.99 -13.27 -4.31
CA GLN A 31 -1.23 -12.70 -5.41
C GLN A 31 -2.07 -11.80 -6.34
N GLY A 32 -3.38 -12.03 -6.44
CA GLY A 32 -4.25 -11.34 -7.40
C GLY A 32 -5.64 -11.03 -6.84
N PHE A 33 -6.38 -10.22 -7.58
CA PHE A 33 -7.70 -9.72 -7.20
C PHE A 33 -8.70 -9.99 -8.33
N VAL A 34 -9.97 -10.16 -7.96
CA VAL A 34 -11.07 -10.38 -8.91
C VAL A 34 -11.67 -9.05 -9.37
N TYR A 35 -12.30 -9.09 -10.53
CA TYR A 35 -13.02 -7.98 -11.15
C TYR A 35 -14.47 -8.40 -11.38
N ASP A 36 -15.39 -7.45 -11.27
CA ASP A 36 -16.81 -7.66 -11.53
C ASP A 36 -17.10 -7.79 -13.04
N SER A 37 -16.27 -7.18 -13.89
CA SER A 37 -16.37 -7.29 -15.34
C SER A 37 -15.01 -7.18 -16.04
N PRO A 38 -14.87 -7.67 -17.29
CA PRO A 38 -13.68 -7.47 -18.11
C PRO A 38 -13.32 -5.99 -18.33
N GLU A 39 -14.32 -5.13 -18.51
CA GLU A 39 -14.14 -3.69 -18.71
C GLU A 39 -13.58 -3.02 -17.45
N GLN A 40 -13.96 -3.49 -16.26
CA GLN A 40 -13.36 -3.02 -15.00
C GLN A 40 -11.87 -3.40 -14.92
N ALA A 41 -11.52 -4.62 -15.35
CA ALA A 41 -10.13 -5.04 -15.41
C ALA A 41 -9.35 -4.16 -16.40
N GLU A 42 -9.86 -3.97 -17.62
CA GLU A 42 -9.23 -3.10 -18.63
C GLU A 42 -9.01 -1.67 -18.09
N ALA A 43 -10.04 -1.05 -17.52
CA ALA A 43 -9.95 0.30 -16.98
C ALA A 43 -8.85 0.41 -15.91
N ARG A 44 -8.78 -0.55 -14.98
CA ARG A 44 -7.77 -0.55 -13.92
C ARG A 44 -6.34 -0.72 -14.45
N PHE A 45 -6.17 -1.50 -15.53
CA PHE A 45 -4.87 -1.67 -16.19
C PHE A 45 -4.43 -0.43 -16.97
N ILE A 46 -5.36 0.37 -17.51
CA ILE A 46 -5.06 1.64 -18.17
C ILE A 46 -4.69 2.69 -17.13
N GLU A 47 -5.50 2.83 -16.09
CA GLU A 47 -5.28 3.77 -14.98
C GLU A 47 -5.80 3.15 -13.69
N THR A 48 -4.87 2.77 -12.80
CA THR A 48 -5.24 2.20 -11.51
C THR A 48 -5.68 3.32 -10.57
N GLY A 49 -6.88 3.21 -10.00
CA GLY A 49 -7.38 4.15 -9.01
C GLY A 49 -6.56 4.13 -7.70
N PRO A 50 -6.73 5.16 -6.84
CA PRO A 50 -5.92 5.35 -5.63
C PRO A 50 -6.07 4.24 -4.56
N ASP A 51 -7.18 3.49 -4.59
CA ASP A 51 -7.47 2.37 -3.66
C ASP A 51 -7.81 1.10 -4.45
N GLU A 52 -7.04 0.83 -5.50
CA GLU A 52 -7.25 -0.33 -6.36
C GLU A 52 -5.99 -1.18 -6.49
N PHE A 53 -6.20 -2.50 -6.57
CA PHE A 53 -5.12 -3.48 -6.67
C PHE A 53 -5.35 -4.42 -7.84
N ILE A 54 -4.26 -4.76 -8.54
CA ILE A 54 -4.25 -5.68 -9.67
C ILE A 54 -3.47 -6.95 -9.30
N TYR A 55 -2.22 -6.78 -8.83
CA TYR A 55 -1.32 -7.89 -8.57
C TYR A 55 -0.33 -7.56 -7.44
N ALA A 56 -0.16 -8.48 -6.49
CA ALA A 56 0.59 -8.28 -5.25
C ALA A 56 2.08 -8.00 -5.43
N ARG A 57 2.64 -8.20 -6.63
CA ARG A 57 4.05 -7.86 -6.93
C ARG A 57 4.33 -6.37 -6.78
N TYR A 58 3.34 -5.52 -7.07
CA TYR A 58 3.49 -4.06 -7.02
C TYR A 58 2.39 -3.36 -6.19
N GLY A 59 1.39 -4.09 -5.70
CA GLY A 59 0.40 -3.54 -4.77
C GLY A 59 -0.40 -4.61 -4.04
N ASN A 60 -0.43 -4.54 -2.71
CA ASN A 60 -1.24 -5.39 -1.84
C ASN A 60 -1.77 -4.55 -0.66
N PRO A 61 -3.03 -4.69 -0.21
CA PRO A 61 -3.58 -3.86 0.87
C PRO A 61 -2.75 -3.90 2.16
N THR A 62 -2.22 -5.06 2.53
CA THR A 62 -1.37 -5.24 3.72
C THR A 62 -0.08 -4.43 3.59
N VAL A 63 0.56 -4.49 2.42
CA VAL A 63 1.81 -3.80 2.14
C VAL A 63 1.58 -2.30 2.07
N ARG A 64 0.45 -1.88 1.49
CA ARG A 64 0.12 -0.46 1.37
C ARG A 64 -0.14 0.21 2.72
N MET A 65 -0.75 -0.48 3.68
CA MET A 65 -0.85 0.01 5.06
C MET A 65 0.54 0.30 5.68
N PHE A 66 1.52 -0.56 5.40
CA PHE A 66 2.91 -0.35 5.85
C PHE A 66 3.57 0.85 5.16
N GLU A 67 3.44 0.97 3.84
CA GLU A 67 3.99 2.09 3.06
C GLU A 67 3.45 3.44 3.53
N GLU A 68 2.12 3.57 3.63
CA GLU A 68 1.47 4.81 4.08
C GLU A 68 1.86 5.16 5.51
N ARG A 69 1.92 4.17 6.41
CA ARG A 69 2.33 4.39 7.78
C ARG A 69 3.76 4.88 7.87
N LEU A 70 4.68 4.30 7.10
CA LEU A 70 6.08 4.72 7.11
C LEU A 70 6.23 6.13 6.54
N ALA A 71 5.54 6.45 5.44
CA ALA A 71 5.53 7.80 4.87
C ALA A 71 5.01 8.84 5.86
N LEU A 72 3.93 8.53 6.60
CA LEU A 72 3.39 9.40 7.66
C LEU A 72 4.33 9.60 8.86
N ILE A 73 5.20 8.63 9.14
CA ILE A 73 6.20 8.73 10.22
C ILE A 73 7.38 9.61 9.78
N GLU A 74 7.85 9.41 8.55
CA GLU A 74 9.00 10.14 7.98
C GLU A 74 8.63 11.53 7.45
N GLY A 75 7.34 11.81 7.25
CA GLY A 75 6.87 13.07 6.68
C GLY A 75 7.11 13.19 5.17
N THR A 76 7.15 12.06 4.46
CA THR A 76 7.31 12.01 3.00
C THR A 76 5.95 11.97 2.29
N GLU A 77 5.94 12.28 1.00
CA GLU A 77 4.72 12.24 0.17
C GLU A 77 4.17 10.82 0.02
N ASP A 78 5.06 9.84 -0.18
CA ASP A 78 4.69 8.43 -0.36
C ASP A 78 5.84 7.50 0.08
N GLY A 79 5.59 6.18 0.01
CA GLY A 79 6.57 5.12 0.23
C GLY A 79 6.30 3.90 -0.66
N PHE A 80 7.36 3.17 -0.99
CA PHE A 80 7.27 1.93 -1.77
C PHE A 80 8.06 0.81 -1.09
N ALA A 81 7.38 -0.26 -0.70
CA ALA A 81 7.99 -1.38 -0.02
C ALA A 81 8.76 -2.26 -1.01
N THR A 82 9.91 -2.76 -0.58
CA THR A 82 10.70 -3.73 -1.35
C THR A 82 11.02 -4.94 -0.50
N ALA A 83 11.47 -6.02 -1.14
CA ALA A 83 11.75 -7.28 -0.45
C ALA A 83 12.86 -7.19 0.62
N SER A 84 13.77 -6.21 0.52
CA SER A 84 14.86 -6.01 1.48
C SER A 84 15.43 -4.61 1.40
N GLY A 85 16.21 -4.20 2.41
CA GLY A 85 16.94 -2.93 2.38
C GLY A 85 17.90 -2.80 1.19
N MET A 86 18.58 -3.88 0.78
CA MET A 86 19.45 -3.85 -0.40
C MET A 86 18.65 -3.72 -1.70
N SER A 87 17.44 -4.28 -1.75
CA SER A 87 16.52 -4.05 -2.88
C SER A 87 16.08 -2.60 -2.95
N ALA A 88 15.78 -1.97 -1.81
CA ALA A 88 15.43 -0.55 -1.77
C ALA A 88 16.57 0.30 -2.32
N VAL A 89 17.80 0.09 -1.83
CA VAL A 89 18.99 0.80 -2.33
C VAL A 89 19.16 0.61 -3.83
N ASN A 90 19.11 -0.64 -4.32
CA ASN A 90 19.29 -0.93 -5.74
C ASN A 90 18.20 -0.29 -6.62
N VAL A 91 16.93 -0.41 -6.25
CA VAL A 91 15.82 0.17 -7.02
C VAL A 91 15.93 1.68 -7.08
N THR A 92 16.22 2.35 -5.95
CA THR A 92 16.38 3.81 -5.92
C THR A 92 17.52 4.29 -6.81
N LEU A 93 18.62 3.54 -6.90
CA LEU A 93 19.75 3.89 -7.77
C LEU A 93 19.49 3.60 -9.26
N MET A 94 18.73 2.53 -9.56
CA MET A 94 18.45 2.10 -10.93
C MET A 94 17.26 2.81 -11.57
N ALA A 95 16.35 3.38 -10.76
CA ALA A 95 15.14 4.07 -11.21
C ALA A 95 15.33 5.59 -11.42
N ALA A 96 16.55 6.10 -11.21
CA ALA A 96 16.93 7.49 -11.54
C ALA A 96 16.90 7.75 -13.05
#